data_AF-A0A132T4S5-F1
#
_entry.id   AF-A0A132T4S5-F1
#
_cell.length_a   1.000
_cell.length_b   1.000
_cell.length_c   1.000
_cell.angle_alpha   90.00
_cell.angle_beta   90.00
_cell.angle_gamma   90.00
#
_symmetry.space_group_name_H-M   'P 1'
#
loop_
_entity.id
_entity.type
_entity.pdbx_description
1 polymer ?
#
loop_
_entity_poly.entity_id
_entity_poly.type
_entity_poly.pdbx_seq_one_letter_code
_entity_poly.pdbx_strand_id
1 'polypeptide(L)'
;MTHVPARIRLRRRLLLVSAPVALVAVVLAVKLISVVVVGGSAQQHYASGDIGALRDDVRILRLFDVVEPGTTAFAAGGLAVLEGRLDVADTEFSEALRRTSPEQSCAVRVNLALVRERQGDIDAWEARLDVARQRYEGALAVIADAPPGCFDGNDDPDARRRAVRQDADERITAKIEALGSVAPLAPPVPPPAQVPVAPPAPPITAPDAAGPAEERRLDRGGDPLEALRQLLRDAASR
;
A
#
# COMPACT_ATOMS: atom_id res chain seq x y z
N MET A 1 -61.43 26.06 34.56
CA MET A 1 -60.35 26.43 33.63
C MET A 1 -59.04 26.48 34.40
N THR A 2 -58.23 25.43 34.35
CA THR A 2 -56.99 25.32 35.13
C THR A 2 -55.88 26.13 34.47
N HIS A 3 -55.54 27.28 35.06
CA HIS A 3 -54.36 28.06 34.65
C HIS A 3 -53.10 27.24 34.92
N VAL A 4 -52.46 26.75 33.85
CA VAL A 4 -51.15 26.11 33.93
C VAL A 4 -50.16 27.14 34.49
N PRO A 5 -49.49 26.86 35.63
CA PRO A 5 -48.59 27.80 36.30
C PRO A 5 -47.53 28.36 35.34
N ALA A 6 -47.26 29.66 35.40
CA ALA A 6 -46.30 30.35 34.52
C ALA A 6 -44.90 29.69 34.54
N ARG A 7 -44.52 29.07 35.66
CA ARG A 7 -43.26 28.31 35.82
C ARG A 7 -43.17 27.09 34.90
N ILE A 8 -44.28 26.41 34.62
CA ILE A 8 -44.33 25.25 33.71
C ILE A 8 -44.15 25.68 32.25
N ARG A 9 -44.73 26.82 31.87
CA ARG A 9 -44.55 27.40 30.52
C ARG A 9 -43.11 27.85 30.28
N LEU A 10 -42.48 28.48 31.27
CA LEU A 10 -41.07 28.89 31.18
C LEU A 10 -40.13 27.69 31.07
N ARG A 11 -40.35 26.63 31.87
CA ARG A 11 -39.57 25.39 31.83
C ARG A 11 -39.69 24.68 30.48
N ARG A 12 -40.89 24.64 29.88
CA ARG A 12 -41.12 24.04 28.56
C ARG A 12 -40.48 24.84 27.43
N ARG A 13 -40.45 26.17 27.55
CA ARG A 13 -39.80 27.07 26.58
C ARG A 13 -38.27 26.98 26.65
N LEU A 14 -37.72 26.92 27.87
CA LEU A 14 -36.29 26.66 28.09
C LEU A 14 -35.86 25.31 27.50
N LEU A 15 -36.65 24.24 27.71
CA LEU A 15 -36.38 22.93 27.14
C LEU A 15 -36.48 22.90 25.61
N LEU A 16 -37.44 23.61 25.02
CA LEU A 16 -37.57 23.69 23.55
C LEU A 16 -36.44 24.51 22.90
N VAL A 17 -35.88 25.49 23.60
CA VAL A 17 -34.75 26.29 23.12
C VAL A 17 -33.41 25.56 23.33
N SER A 18 -33.26 24.79 24.42
CA SER A 18 -32.04 24.05 24.70
C SER A 18 -31.97 22.68 24.01
N ALA A 19 -33.12 22.08 23.66
CA ALA A 19 -33.20 20.81 22.94
C ALA A 19 -32.40 20.79 21.62
N PRO A 20 -32.50 21.79 20.72
CA PRO A 20 -31.71 21.77 19.48
C PRO A 20 -30.20 21.90 19.75
N VAL A 21 -29.79 22.69 20.75
CA VAL A 21 -28.36 22.83 21.12
C VAL A 21 -27.82 21.52 21.70
N ALA A 22 -28.59 20.88 22.59
CA ALA A 22 -28.24 19.57 23.14
C ALA A 22 -28.22 18.48 22.05
N LEU A 23 -29.16 18.52 21.10
CA LEU A 23 -29.19 17.60 19.97
C LEU A 23 -27.94 17.75 19.09
N VAL A 24 -27.54 18.98 18.77
CA VAL A 24 -26.31 19.26 18.02
C VAL A 24 -25.07 18.73 18.78
N ALA A 25 -25.00 18.98 20.09
CA ALA A 25 -23.89 18.48 20.92
C ALA A 25 -23.83 16.94 20.96
N VAL A 26 -24.98 16.27 21.05
CA VAL A 26 -25.06 14.80 21.01
C VAL A 26 -24.64 14.26 19.65
N VAL A 27 -25.10 14.88 18.54
CA VAL A 27 -24.67 14.49 17.18
C VAL A 27 -23.16 14.66 17.02
N LEU A 28 -22.59 15.76 17.52
CA LEU A 28 -21.14 15.99 17.53
C LEU A 28 -20.40 14.92 18.34
N ALA A 29 -20.87 14.59 19.54
CA ALA A 29 -20.26 13.56 20.38
C ALA A 29 -20.31 12.18 19.70
N VAL A 30 -21.46 11.79 19.14
CA VAL A 30 -21.62 10.54 18.38
C VAL A 30 -20.70 10.51 17.17
N LYS A 31 -20.55 11.63 16.46
CA LYS A 31 -19.63 11.75 15.31
C LYS A 31 -18.17 11.58 15.75
N LEU A 32 -17.73 12.25 16.81
CA LEU A 32 -16.37 12.12 17.34
C LEU A 32 -16.07 10.69 17.80
N ILE A 33 -17.02 10.05 18.49
CA ILE A 33 -16.90 8.64 18.90
C ILE A 33 -16.84 7.72 17.67
N SER A 34 -17.68 7.97 16.65
CA SER A 34 -17.68 7.18 15.42
C SER A 34 -16.35 7.32 14.65
N VAL A 35 -15.78 8.52 14.57
CA VAL A 35 -14.48 8.76 13.93
C VAL A 35 -13.36 8.02 14.65
N VAL A 36 -13.35 8.01 15.99
CA VAL A 36 -12.33 7.31 16.78
C VAL A 36 -12.47 5.79 16.64
N VAL A 37 -13.69 5.25 16.63
CA VAL A 37 -13.94 3.81 16.50
C VAL A 37 -13.62 3.31 15.09
N VAL A 38 -14.09 4.03 14.05
CA VAL A 38 -13.85 3.68 12.65
C VAL A 38 -12.39 3.91 12.26
N GLY A 39 -11.75 4.95 12.80
CA GLY A 39 -10.31 5.18 12.61
C GLY A 39 -9.46 4.07 13.25
N GLY A 40 -9.83 3.61 14.45
CA GLY A 40 -9.15 2.50 15.12
C GLY A 40 -9.32 1.16 14.39
N SER A 41 -10.51 0.86 13.85
CA SER A 41 -10.75 -0.36 13.08
C SER A 41 -10.08 -0.32 11.71
N ALA A 42 -10.14 0.81 10.99
CA ALA A 42 -9.46 0.98 9.70
C ALA A 42 -7.94 0.85 9.86
N GLN A 43 -7.36 1.38 10.95
CA GLN A 43 -5.94 1.20 11.27
C GLN A 43 -5.59 -0.26 11.56
N GLN A 44 -6.47 -1.02 12.23
CA GLN A 44 -6.29 -2.46 12.46
C GLN A 44 -6.42 -3.29 11.19
N HIS A 45 -7.41 -3.00 10.32
CA HIS A 45 -7.61 -3.73 9.07
C HIS A 45 -6.54 -3.42 8.02
N TYR A 46 -6.06 -2.17 7.99
CA TYR A 46 -4.89 -1.78 7.21
C TYR A 46 -3.62 -2.49 7.74
N ALA A 47 -3.46 -2.59 9.06
CA ALA A 47 -2.35 -3.33 9.67
C ALA A 47 -2.44 -4.85 9.45
N SER A 48 -3.64 -5.42 9.30
CA SER A 48 -3.85 -6.86 9.07
C SER A 48 -3.88 -7.26 7.60
N GLY A 49 -3.86 -6.30 6.66
CA GLY A 49 -3.95 -6.56 5.23
C GLY A 49 -5.28 -7.14 4.77
N ASP A 50 -6.38 -6.92 5.51
CA ASP A 50 -7.71 -7.43 5.15
C ASP A 50 -8.38 -6.49 4.13
N ILE A 51 -8.05 -6.73 2.86
CA ILE A 51 -8.52 -5.95 1.71
C ILE A 51 -10.04 -6.00 1.57
N GLY A 52 -10.67 -7.11 1.98
CA GLY A 52 -12.12 -7.30 1.89
C GLY A 52 -12.88 -6.38 2.85
N ALA A 53 -12.49 -6.41 4.13
CA ALA A 53 -13.06 -5.55 5.15
C ALA A 53 -12.80 -4.05 4.88
N LEU A 54 -11.58 -3.69 4.45
CA LEU A 54 -11.25 -2.30 4.12
C LEU A 54 -12.08 -1.77 2.93
N ARG A 55 -12.40 -2.62 1.94
CA ARG A 55 -13.21 -2.23 0.79
C ARG A 55 -14.65 -1.90 1.20
N ASP A 56 -15.23 -2.66 2.11
CA ASP A 56 -16.56 -2.39 2.64
C ASP A 56 -16.57 -1.12 3.53
N ASP A 57 -15.55 -0.92 4.36
CA ASP A 57 -15.38 0.29 5.17
C ASP A 57 -15.26 1.55 4.30
N VAL A 58 -14.46 1.52 3.23
CA VAL A 58 -14.32 2.64 2.28
C VAL A 58 -15.64 2.92 1.55
N ARG A 59 -16.39 1.87 1.17
CA ARG A 59 -17.69 2.02 0.51
C ARG A 59 -18.71 2.69 1.43
N ILE A 60 -18.69 2.35 2.72
CA ILE A 60 -19.53 2.99 3.74
C ILE A 60 -19.09 4.44 3.96
N LEU A 61 -17.78 4.71 4.07
CA LEU A 61 -17.26 6.08 4.19
C LEU A 61 -17.69 6.98 3.02
N ARG A 62 -17.59 6.47 1.78
CA ARG A 62 -18.06 7.16 0.56
C ARG A 62 -19.57 7.44 0.56
N LEU A 63 -20.38 6.66 1.28
CA LEU A 63 -21.82 6.90 1.39
C LEU A 63 -22.15 8.03 2.37
N PHE A 64 -21.28 8.30 3.34
CA PHE A 64 -21.43 9.34 4.37
C PHE A 64 -20.59 10.60 4.11
N ASP A 65 -20.05 10.74 2.89
CA ASP A 65 -19.04 11.71 2.43
C ASP A 65 -19.43 13.21 2.49
N VAL A 66 -20.56 13.53 3.11
CA VAL A 66 -21.08 14.90 3.22
C VAL A 66 -20.35 15.72 4.29
N VAL A 67 -19.60 15.09 5.21
CA VAL A 67 -19.09 15.79 6.41
C VAL A 67 -17.56 15.84 6.51
N GLU A 68 -16.78 15.06 5.75
CA GLU A 68 -15.30 15.06 5.84
C GLU A 68 -14.60 14.49 4.57
N PRO A 69 -14.62 15.21 3.44
CA PRO A 69 -14.22 14.65 2.14
C PRO A 69 -12.73 14.27 2.01
N GLY A 70 -11.87 14.73 2.92
CA GLY A 70 -10.43 14.42 2.91
C GLY A 70 -10.11 13.02 3.46
N THR A 71 -10.92 12.52 4.41
CA THR A 71 -10.71 11.20 5.03
C THR A 71 -11.11 10.07 4.09
N THR A 72 -12.15 10.29 3.27
CA THR A 72 -12.60 9.35 2.24
C THR A 72 -11.55 9.13 1.15
N ALA A 73 -10.94 10.21 0.64
CA ALA A 73 -9.88 10.13 -0.36
C ALA A 73 -8.63 9.43 0.20
N PHE A 74 -8.25 9.72 1.46
CA PHE A 74 -7.14 9.03 2.12
C PHE A 74 -7.39 7.51 2.24
N ALA A 75 -8.59 7.10 2.68
CA ALA A 75 -8.94 5.69 2.81
C ALA A 75 -9.03 4.98 1.44
N ALA A 76 -9.58 5.65 0.42
CA ALA A 76 -9.62 5.15 -0.95
C ALA A 76 -8.21 4.96 -1.53
N GLY A 77 -7.29 5.89 -1.26
CA GLY A 77 -5.88 5.75 -1.61
C GLY A 77 -5.24 4.52 -0.96
N GLY A 78 -5.46 4.33 0.35
CA GLY A 78 -4.96 3.15 1.08
C GLY A 78 -5.48 1.83 0.51
N LEU A 79 -6.78 1.75 0.20
CA LEU A 79 -7.37 0.58 -0.47
C LEU A 79 -6.75 0.33 -1.84
N ALA A 80 -6.56 1.39 -2.65
CA ALA A 80 -5.96 1.27 -3.96
C ALA A 80 -4.51 0.75 -3.88
N VAL A 81 -3.74 1.13 -2.86
CA VAL A 81 -2.41 0.54 -2.59
C VAL A 81 -2.50 -0.96 -2.35
N LEU A 82 -3.42 -1.40 -1.48
CA LEU A 82 -3.59 -2.82 -1.19
C LEU A 82 -4.03 -3.63 -2.42
N GLU A 83 -4.78 -3.01 -3.33
CA GLU A 83 -5.21 -3.63 -4.59
C GLU A 83 -4.15 -3.52 -5.71
N GLY A 84 -3.00 -2.90 -5.45
CA GLY A 84 -1.94 -2.67 -6.44
C GLY A 84 -2.27 -1.61 -7.50
N ARG A 85 -3.34 -0.83 -7.31
CA ARG A 85 -3.81 0.21 -8.24
C ARG A 85 -3.11 1.55 -7.94
N LEU A 86 -1.80 1.61 -8.18
CA LEU A 86 -0.96 2.73 -7.75
C LEU A 86 -1.33 4.09 -8.40
N ASP A 87 -1.80 4.10 -9.64
CA ASP A 87 -2.25 5.36 -10.28
C ASP A 87 -3.52 5.92 -9.62
N VAL A 88 -4.42 5.04 -9.18
CA VAL A 88 -5.60 5.42 -8.40
C VAL A 88 -5.15 5.91 -7.03
N ALA A 89 -4.22 5.21 -6.39
CA ALA A 89 -3.68 5.62 -5.09
C ALA A 89 -3.03 7.02 -5.14
N ASP A 90 -2.21 7.31 -6.15
CA ASP A 90 -1.56 8.63 -6.31
C ASP A 90 -2.62 9.73 -6.47
N THR A 91 -3.66 9.48 -7.27
CA THR A 91 -4.76 10.43 -7.49
C THR A 91 -5.52 10.72 -6.20
N GLU A 92 -5.93 9.68 -5.48
CA GLU A 92 -6.72 9.80 -4.25
C GLU A 92 -5.91 10.44 -3.11
N PHE A 93 -4.63 10.07 -2.93
CA PHE A 93 -3.77 10.73 -1.94
C PHE A 93 -3.44 12.18 -2.33
N SER A 94 -3.28 12.50 -3.61
CA SER A 94 -3.11 13.89 -4.06
C SER A 94 -4.36 14.72 -3.82
N GLU A 95 -5.56 14.13 -3.96
CA GLU A 95 -6.81 14.78 -3.61
C GLU A 95 -6.96 14.98 -2.09
N ALA A 96 -6.63 13.97 -1.29
CA ALA A 96 -6.59 14.09 0.16
C ALA A 96 -5.65 15.23 0.58
N LEU A 97 -4.45 15.30 -0.01
CA LEU A 97 -3.44 16.30 0.33
C LEU A 97 -3.93 17.73 0.07
N ARG A 98 -4.64 17.97 -1.04
CA ARG A 98 -5.23 19.28 -1.36
C ARG A 98 -6.28 19.74 -0.35
N ARG A 99 -6.87 18.81 0.42
CA ARG A 99 -7.94 19.05 1.38
C ARG A 99 -7.47 18.99 2.83
N THR A 100 -6.21 18.65 3.07
CA THR A 100 -5.62 18.54 4.41
C THR A 100 -4.76 19.77 4.70
N SER A 101 -4.86 20.33 5.90
CA SER A 101 -3.99 21.44 6.30
C SER A 101 -2.53 20.94 6.42
N PRO A 102 -1.53 21.82 6.26
CA PRO A 102 -0.13 21.41 6.34
C PRO A 102 0.19 20.62 7.61
N GLU A 103 -0.32 21.04 8.77
CA GLU A 103 -0.06 20.44 10.08
C GLU A 103 -0.61 19.01 10.20
N GLN A 104 -1.66 18.67 9.45
CA GLN A 104 -2.29 17.36 9.44
C GLN A 104 -1.85 16.50 8.24
N SER A 105 -1.03 17.04 7.35
CA SER A 105 -0.72 16.42 6.04
C SER A 105 0.21 15.22 6.11
N CYS A 106 0.80 14.91 7.27
CA CYS A 106 1.90 13.96 7.35
C CYS A 106 1.57 12.55 6.88
N ALA A 107 0.45 11.99 7.36
CA ALA A 107 0.05 10.66 6.93
C ALA A 107 -0.18 10.59 5.41
N VAL A 108 -0.79 11.64 4.83
CA VAL A 108 -1.06 11.72 3.40
C VAL A 108 0.24 11.79 2.60
N ARG A 109 1.18 12.67 3.00
CA ARG A 109 2.47 12.86 2.32
C ARG A 109 3.34 11.61 2.38
N VAL A 110 3.41 10.93 3.53
CA VAL A 110 4.17 9.67 3.66
C VAL A 110 3.62 8.61 2.70
N ASN A 111 2.30 8.43 2.65
CA ASN A 111 1.70 7.46 1.74
C ASN A 111 1.88 7.85 0.27
N LEU A 112 1.71 9.12 -0.09
CA LEU A 112 1.90 9.62 -1.45
C LEU A 112 3.35 9.45 -1.93
N ALA A 113 4.33 9.74 -1.08
CA ALA A 113 5.74 9.54 -1.39
C ALA A 113 6.05 8.04 -1.65
N LEU A 114 5.53 7.13 -0.82
CA LEU A 114 5.70 5.69 -1.01
C LEU A 114 5.03 5.17 -2.29
N VAL A 115 3.84 5.68 -2.63
CA VAL A 115 3.16 5.32 -3.89
C VAL A 115 3.98 5.74 -5.10
N ARG A 116 4.48 6.99 -5.11
CA ARG A 116 5.32 7.51 -6.20
C ARG A 116 6.66 6.80 -6.30
N GLU A 117 7.28 6.49 -5.16
CA GLU A 117 8.47 5.64 -5.13
C GLU A 117 8.19 4.27 -5.75
N ARG A 118 7.07 3.62 -5.39
CA ARG A 118 6.72 2.31 -5.94
C ARG A 118 6.41 2.34 -7.43
N GLN A 119 5.75 3.40 -7.93
CA GLN A 119 5.58 3.63 -9.37
C GLN A 119 6.94 3.76 -10.06
N GLY A 120 7.87 4.53 -9.47
CA GLY A 120 9.24 4.66 -9.96
C GLY A 120 9.98 3.32 -10.01
N ASP A 121 9.81 2.46 -9.00
CA ASP A 121 10.41 1.11 -8.97
C ASP A 121 9.92 0.24 -10.13
N ILE A 122 8.62 0.29 -10.43
CA ILE A 122 8.01 -0.44 -11.55
C ILE A 122 8.53 0.10 -12.88
N ASP A 123 8.54 1.43 -13.04
CA ASP A 123 9.03 2.08 -14.26
C ASP A 123 10.52 1.79 -14.49
N ALA A 124 11.33 1.78 -13.42
CA ALA A 124 12.74 1.43 -13.49
C ALA A 124 12.95 -0.04 -13.89
N TRP A 125 12.17 -0.94 -13.31
CA TRP A 125 12.18 -2.37 -13.66
C TRP A 125 11.82 -2.63 -15.12
N GLU A 126 10.87 -1.85 -15.66
CA GLU A 126 10.46 -1.91 -17.07
C GLU A 126 11.39 -1.11 -18.01
N ALA A 127 12.54 -0.65 -17.52
CA ALA A 127 13.50 0.19 -18.26
C ALA A 127 12.92 1.52 -18.80
N ARG A 128 11.81 2.00 -18.22
CA ARG A 128 11.23 3.33 -18.48
C ARG A 128 11.93 4.39 -17.62
N LEU A 129 13.24 4.54 -17.81
CA LEU A 129 14.13 5.27 -16.89
C LEU A 129 13.75 6.74 -16.67
N ASP A 130 13.34 7.46 -17.72
CA ASP A 130 12.94 8.87 -17.61
C ASP A 130 11.64 9.01 -16.80
N VAL A 131 10.70 8.09 -17.00
CA VAL A 131 9.44 8.07 -16.24
C VAL A 131 9.72 7.72 -14.78
N ALA A 132 10.58 6.73 -14.54
CA ALA A 132 11.02 6.36 -13.19
C ALA A 132 11.65 7.53 -12.45
N ARG A 133 12.54 8.27 -13.11
CA ARG A 133 13.14 9.50 -12.57
C ARG A 133 12.09 10.52 -12.18
N GLN A 134 11.13 10.82 -13.07
CA GLN A 134 10.04 11.76 -12.78
C GLN A 134 9.20 11.33 -11.57
N ARG A 135 8.92 10.03 -11.43
CA ARG A 135 8.18 9.49 -10.26
C ARG A 135 8.96 9.67 -8.97
N TYR A 136 10.26 9.36 -8.97
CA TYR A 136 11.12 9.54 -7.80
C TYR A 136 11.29 11.02 -7.42
N GLU A 137 11.52 11.90 -8.39
CA GLU A 137 11.58 13.35 -8.15
C GLU A 137 10.25 13.87 -7.60
N GLY A 138 9.12 13.37 -8.10
CA GLY A 138 7.80 13.66 -7.57
C GLY A 138 7.58 13.16 -6.14
N ALA A 139 8.27 12.10 -5.71
CA ALA A 139 8.26 11.63 -4.33
C ALA A 139 9.14 12.53 -3.43
N LEU A 140 10.34 12.89 -3.89
CA LEU A 140 11.23 13.83 -3.18
C LEU A 140 10.58 15.20 -2.98
N ALA A 141 9.84 15.70 -3.98
CA ALA A 141 9.07 16.94 -3.84
C ALA A 141 8.02 16.86 -2.71
N VAL A 142 7.33 15.72 -2.57
CA VAL A 142 6.35 15.51 -1.50
C VAL A 142 7.02 15.50 -0.12
N ILE A 143 8.22 14.92 -0.02
CA ILE A 143 9.06 14.89 1.18
C ILE A 143 9.54 16.30 1.54
N ALA A 144 10.10 17.03 0.57
CA ALA A 144 10.63 18.37 0.76
C ALA A 144 9.56 19.38 1.20
N ASP A 145 8.33 19.25 0.68
CA ASP A 145 7.19 20.10 1.04
C ASP A 145 6.51 19.68 2.36
N ALA A 146 6.99 18.64 3.05
CA ALA A 146 6.37 18.16 4.27
C ALA A 146 6.74 19.01 5.49
N PRO A 147 5.86 19.09 6.52
CA PRO A 147 6.22 19.72 7.79
C PRO A 147 7.47 19.08 8.43
N PRO A 148 8.20 19.80 9.29
CA PRO A 148 9.32 19.24 10.03
C PRO A 148 8.90 18.02 10.88
N GLY A 149 9.75 16.99 10.95
CA GLY A 149 9.44 15.75 11.68
C GLY A 149 8.53 14.78 10.93
N CYS A 150 8.11 15.12 9.71
CA CYS A 150 7.23 14.25 8.94
C CYS A 150 7.94 13.02 8.37
N PHE A 151 9.23 13.12 8.07
CA PHE A 151 10.05 11.96 7.70
C PHE A 151 11.15 11.69 8.74
N ASP A 152 11.33 12.56 9.73
CA ASP A 152 12.34 12.40 10.78
C ASP A 152 11.77 11.74 12.04
N GLY A 153 11.92 10.42 12.14
CA GLY A 153 11.51 9.66 13.33
C GLY A 153 9.98 9.51 13.48
N ASN A 154 9.55 8.40 14.05
CA ASN A 154 8.15 8.14 14.33
C ASN A 154 7.99 7.04 15.38
N ASP A 155 6.82 6.99 16.01
CA ASP A 155 6.50 6.04 17.08
C ASP A 155 5.85 4.75 16.57
N ASP A 156 6.02 4.40 15.28
CA ASP A 156 5.53 3.11 14.78
C ASP A 156 6.19 1.97 15.56
N PRO A 157 5.46 0.97 16.09
CA PRO A 157 6.05 -0.12 16.86
C PRO A 157 7.04 -0.98 16.04
N ASP A 158 6.87 -1.05 14.71
CA ASP A 158 7.72 -1.82 13.81
C ASP A 158 8.96 -1.01 13.41
N ALA A 159 10.13 -1.47 13.83
CA ALA A 159 11.42 -0.83 13.52
C ALA A 159 11.69 -0.70 12.02
N ARG A 160 11.19 -1.63 11.21
CA ARG A 160 11.38 -1.60 9.76
C ARG A 160 10.50 -0.54 9.12
N ARG A 161 9.24 -0.39 9.58
CA ARG A 161 8.38 0.71 9.12
C ARG A 161 8.93 2.08 9.53
N ARG A 162 9.53 2.17 10.73
CA ARG A 162 10.24 3.38 11.15
C ARG A 162 11.36 3.74 10.17
N ALA A 163 12.25 2.78 9.88
CA ALA A 163 13.36 2.97 8.94
C ALA A 163 12.90 3.34 7.53
N VAL A 164 11.86 2.68 6.99
CA VAL A 164 11.32 3.00 5.65
C VAL A 164 10.90 4.47 5.54
N ARG A 165 10.32 5.03 6.60
CA ARG A 165 9.93 6.44 6.64
C ARG A 165 11.15 7.36 6.83
N GLN A 166 12.06 7.01 7.74
CA GLN A 166 13.27 7.78 8.03
C GLN A 166 14.20 7.90 6.83
N ASP A 167 14.44 6.77 6.16
CA ASP A 167 15.43 6.69 5.10
C ASP A 167 14.84 7.09 3.73
N ALA A 168 13.63 7.65 3.69
CA ALA A 168 12.90 7.85 2.43
C ALA A 168 13.65 8.76 1.44
N ASP A 169 14.15 9.90 1.92
CA ASP A 169 14.87 10.87 1.08
C ASP A 169 16.17 10.28 0.52
N GLU A 170 17.01 9.73 1.40
CA GLU A 170 18.29 9.11 1.03
C GLU A 170 18.07 7.90 0.11
N ARG A 171 17.10 7.04 0.41
CA ARG A 171 16.76 5.85 -0.39
C ARG A 171 16.30 6.24 -1.79
N ILE A 172 15.41 7.21 -1.92
CA ILE A 172 14.87 7.63 -3.22
C ILE A 172 15.98 8.30 -4.04
N THR A 173 16.83 9.12 -3.41
CA THR A 173 18.01 9.71 -4.08
C THR A 173 18.94 8.62 -4.61
N ALA A 174 19.27 7.62 -3.80
CA ALA A 174 20.09 6.48 -4.23
C ALA A 174 19.44 5.71 -5.41
N LYS A 175 18.10 5.56 -5.42
CA LYS A 175 17.37 4.95 -6.54
C LYS A 175 17.53 5.76 -7.84
N ILE A 176 17.46 7.09 -7.77
CA ILE A 176 17.67 7.97 -8.92
C ILE A 176 19.09 7.84 -9.47
N GLU A 177 20.10 7.81 -8.59
CA GLU A 177 21.50 7.65 -8.96
C GLU A 177 21.79 6.27 -9.59
N ALA A 178 21.08 5.24 -9.13
CA ALA A 178 21.20 3.88 -9.65
C ALA A 178 20.44 3.63 -10.97
N LEU A 179 19.63 4.58 -11.46
CA LEU A 179 18.89 4.40 -12.71
C LEU A 179 19.84 4.11 -13.88
N GLY A 180 19.60 3.00 -14.59
CA GLY A 180 20.42 2.58 -15.73
C GLY A 180 21.79 1.97 -15.38
N SER A 181 22.11 1.84 -14.08
CA SER A 181 23.36 1.18 -13.63
C SER A 181 23.29 -0.36 -13.71
N VAL A 182 22.09 -0.92 -13.79
CA VAL A 182 21.89 -2.34 -14.08
C VAL A 182 21.99 -2.54 -15.59
N ALA A 183 23.05 -3.19 -16.05
CA ALA A 183 23.26 -3.46 -17.47
C ALA A 183 22.04 -4.20 -18.05
N PRO A 184 21.50 -3.79 -19.22
CA PRO A 184 20.49 -4.58 -19.90
C PRO A 184 21.02 -6.01 -20.08
N LEU A 185 20.15 -7.01 -19.91
CA LEU A 185 20.45 -8.40 -20.26
C LEU A 185 21.13 -8.38 -21.63
N ALA A 186 22.36 -8.92 -21.69
CA ALA A 186 23.14 -8.92 -22.92
C ALA A 186 22.26 -9.39 -24.09
N PRO A 187 22.38 -8.79 -25.29
CA PRO A 187 21.63 -9.26 -26.46
C PRO A 187 21.81 -10.77 -26.60
N PRO A 188 20.76 -11.50 -27.05
CA PRO A 188 20.80 -12.96 -27.15
C PRO A 188 22.09 -13.37 -27.86
N VAL A 189 22.85 -14.25 -27.21
CA VAL A 189 24.10 -14.78 -27.75
C VAL A 189 23.80 -15.28 -29.17
N PRO A 190 24.56 -14.83 -30.20
CA PRO A 190 24.35 -15.33 -31.56
C PRO A 190 24.43 -16.86 -31.53
N PRO A 191 23.60 -17.56 -32.33
CA PRO A 191 23.57 -19.01 -32.33
C PRO A 191 25.00 -19.55 -32.48
N PRO A 192 25.41 -20.55 -31.67
CA PRO A 192 26.77 -21.05 -31.70
C PRO A 192 27.12 -21.43 -33.14
N ALA A 193 28.29 -20.96 -33.60
CA ALA A 193 28.84 -21.40 -34.87
C ALA A 193 28.81 -22.94 -34.90
N GLN A 194 28.30 -23.50 -35.99
CA GLN A 194 28.12 -24.95 -36.14
C GLN A 194 29.45 -25.64 -35.81
N VAL A 195 29.47 -26.30 -34.65
CA VAL A 195 30.58 -27.17 -34.28
C VAL A 195 30.58 -28.30 -35.30
N PRO A 196 31.73 -28.70 -35.88
CA PRO A 196 31.79 -29.85 -36.77
C PRO A 196 31.16 -31.04 -36.06
N VAL A 197 30.18 -31.68 -36.73
CA VAL A 197 29.42 -32.81 -36.19
C VAL A 197 30.40 -33.86 -35.67
N ALA A 198 30.45 -34.04 -34.35
CA ALA A 198 31.14 -35.17 -33.74
C ALA A 198 30.47 -36.47 -34.22
N PRO A 199 31.23 -37.55 -34.46
CA PRO A 199 30.65 -38.82 -34.87
C PRO A 199 29.61 -39.31 -33.84
N PRO A 200 28.56 -40.00 -34.28
CA PRO A 200 27.44 -40.36 -33.41
C PRO A 200 27.92 -41.20 -32.23
N ALA A 201 27.51 -40.80 -31.03
CA ALA A 201 27.68 -41.60 -29.82
C ALA A 201 26.90 -42.92 -29.95
N PRO A 202 27.39 -44.02 -29.35
CA PRO A 202 26.67 -45.28 -29.33
C PRO A 202 25.29 -45.12 -28.66
N PRO A 203 24.27 -45.88 -29.08
CA PRO A 203 22.93 -45.74 -28.57
C PRO A 203 22.88 -46.00 -27.06
N ILE A 204 22.42 -45.01 -26.30
CA ILE A 204 22.03 -45.20 -24.91
C ILE A 204 20.69 -45.94 -24.93
N THR A 205 20.68 -47.19 -24.47
CA THR A 205 19.45 -47.93 -24.19
C THR A 205 18.74 -47.24 -23.04
N ALA A 206 17.66 -46.52 -23.34
CA ALA A 206 16.73 -46.06 -22.31
C ALA A 206 16.04 -47.29 -21.69
N PRO A 207 15.95 -47.41 -20.36
CA PRO A 207 15.02 -48.35 -19.76
C PRO A 207 13.59 -47.99 -20.18
N ASP A 208 12.82 -48.99 -20.57
CA ASP A 208 11.43 -48.88 -21.01
C ASP A 208 10.59 -48.00 -20.06
N ALA A 209 10.10 -46.87 -20.59
CA ALA A 209 9.02 -46.11 -19.99
C ALA A 209 7.68 -46.80 -20.34
N ALA A 210 7.41 -47.93 -19.71
CA ALA A 210 6.11 -48.59 -19.73
C ALA A 210 5.53 -48.59 -18.31
N GLY A 211 5.05 -47.42 -17.88
CA GLY A 211 4.21 -47.23 -16.69
C GLY A 211 3.20 -46.12 -16.98
N PRO A 212 1.95 -46.20 -16.49
CA PRO A 212 0.95 -45.17 -16.75
C PRO A 212 1.45 -43.83 -16.19
N ALA A 213 1.08 -42.73 -16.85
CA ALA A 213 1.41 -41.37 -16.44
C ALA A 213 0.86 -41.09 -15.03
N GLU A 214 1.64 -41.43 -14.02
CA GLU A 214 1.39 -41.04 -12.65
C GLU A 214 1.62 -39.52 -12.60
N GLU A 215 0.57 -38.79 -12.27
CA GLU A 215 0.63 -37.36 -11.98
C GLU A 215 1.89 -37.09 -11.18
N ARG A 216 2.75 -36.17 -11.65
CA ARG A 216 3.87 -35.64 -10.86
C ARG A 216 3.28 -34.87 -9.67
N ARG A 217 2.84 -35.60 -8.67
CA ARG A 217 2.41 -35.13 -7.37
C ARG A 217 3.69 -34.88 -6.59
N LEU A 218 3.94 -33.63 -6.23
CA LEU A 218 4.96 -33.31 -5.23
C LEU A 218 4.52 -33.98 -3.93
N ASP A 219 5.19 -35.06 -3.58
CA ASP A 219 4.95 -35.80 -2.35
C ASP A 219 5.29 -34.87 -1.17
N ARG A 220 4.26 -34.35 -0.51
CA ARG A 220 4.39 -33.54 0.72
C ARG A 220 4.74 -34.49 1.85
N GLY A 221 6.00 -34.88 1.93
CA GLY A 221 6.54 -35.70 3.02
C GLY A 221 7.80 -35.14 3.68
N GLY A 222 8.34 -34.02 3.21
CA GLY A 222 9.58 -33.42 3.73
C GLY A 222 9.58 -31.90 3.66
N ASP A 223 10.44 -31.28 4.47
CA ASP A 223 10.60 -29.83 4.55
C ASP A 223 10.90 -29.23 3.15
N PRO A 224 10.00 -28.40 2.60
CA PRO A 224 10.16 -27.83 1.26
C PRO A 224 11.42 -26.97 1.12
N LEU A 225 11.96 -26.42 2.22
CA LEU A 225 13.23 -25.69 2.18
C LEU A 225 14.42 -26.60 1.89
N GLU A 226 14.39 -27.85 2.36
CA GLU A 226 15.51 -28.76 2.17
C GLU A 226 15.57 -29.26 0.73
N ALA A 227 14.40 -29.53 0.14
CA ALA A 227 14.30 -29.82 -1.29
C ALA A 227 14.83 -28.65 -2.14
N LEU A 228 14.52 -27.41 -1.77
CA LEU A 228 15.02 -26.22 -2.46
C LEU A 228 16.55 -26.09 -2.34
N ARG A 229 17.10 -26.32 -1.15
CA ARG A 229 18.56 -26.28 -0.91
C ARG A 229 19.30 -27.36 -1.68
N GLN A 230 18.74 -28.56 -1.76
CA GLN A 230 19.30 -29.68 -2.52
C GLN A 230 19.42 -29.31 -4.01
N LEU A 231 18.34 -28.75 -4.57
CA LEU A 231 18.26 -28.35 -5.97
C LEU A 231 19.26 -27.25 -6.33
N LEU A 232 19.47 -26.28 -5.41
CA LEU A 232 20.45 -25.21 -5.58
C LEU A 232 21.90 -25.73 -5.50
N ARG A 233 22.18 -26.73 -4.66
CA ARG A 233 23.51 -27.36 -4.59
C ARG A 233 23.83 -28.15 -5.85
N ASP A 234 22.88 -28.92 -6.36
CA ASP A 234 23.09 -29.73 -7.56
C ASP A 234 23.31 -28.84 -8.80
N ALA A 235 22.60 -27.72 -8.90
CA ALA A 235 22.78 -26.74 -9.97
C ALA A 235 24.14 -26.02 -9.93
N ALA A 236 24.75 -25.88 -8.74
CA ALA A 236 26.08 -25.29 -8.58
C ALA A 236 27.24 -26.27 -8.86
N SER A 237 26.93 -27.57 -9.02
CA SER A 237 27.93 -28.63 -9.24
C SER A 237 28.09 -29.05 -10.71
N ARG A 238 27.38 -28.38 -11.64
CA ARG A 238 27.44 -28.62 -13.09
C ARG A 238 28.01 -27.42 -13.84
#